data_AF-A0A3S3P2R7-F1
#
_entry.id   AF-A0A3S3P2R7-F1
#
_cell.length_a   1.000
_cell.length_b   1.000
_cell.length_c   1.000
_cell.angle_alpha   90.00
_cell.angle_beta   90.00
_cell.angle_gamma   90.00
#
_symmetry.space_group_name_H-M   'P 1'
#
loop_
_entity.id
_entity.type
_entity.pdbx_description
1 polymer ?
#
loop_
_entity_poly.entity_id
_entity_poly.type
_entity_poly.pdbx_seq_one_letter_code
_entity_poly.pdbx_strand_id
1 'polypeptide(L)'
;MLDELMDCFKRLHKDPHIRAIILSGNGKMFSGGIDLFDFQNVATSYNTEDIARRALKIRETVTFMQQSFLTVANCQKPVISVMHSACIGAGVDLISATDM
;
A
#
# COMPACT_ATOMS: atom_id res chain seq x y z
N MET A 1 -6.35 -5.42 2.92
CA MET A 1 -5.99 -4.30 2.03
C MET A 1 -4.60 -4.44 1.41
N LEU A 2 -3.48 -4.39 2.15
CA LEU A 2 -2.14 -4.41 1.53
C LEU A 2 -1.86 -5.68 0.70
N ASP A 3 -2.25 -6.85 1.21
CA ASP A 3 -2.18 -8.12 0.46
C ASP A 3 -3.05 -8.11 -0.79
N GLU A 4 -4.29 -7.66 -0.65
CA GLU A 4 -5.25 -7.59 -1.75
C GLU A 4 -4.79 -6.64 -2.85
N LEU A 5 -4.14 -5.53 -2.48
CA LEU A 5 -3.54 -4.59 -3.43
C LEU A 5 -2.42 -5.27 -4.23
N MET A 6 -1.51 -5.98 -3.55
CA MET A 6 -0.44 -6.74 -4.20
C MET A 6 -1.00 -7.78 -5.17
N ASP A 7 -1.97 -8.57 -4.72
CA ASP A 7 -2.53 -9.65 -5.54
C ASP A 7 -3.33 -9.10 -6.72
N CYS A 8 -4.07 -8.00 -6.53
CA CYS A 8 -4.75 -7.28 -7.59
C CYS A 8 -3.75 -6.79 -8.65
N PHE A 9 -2.70 -6.08 -8.25
CA PHE A 9 -1.72 -5.55 -9.20
C PHE A 9 -0.88 -6.64 -9.87
N LYS A 10 -0.55 -7.74 -9.19
CA LYS A 10 0.10 -8.90 -9.83
C LYS A 10 -0.76 -9.51 -10.94
N ARG A 11 -2.09 -9.57 -10.75
CA ARG A 11 -3.03 -10.04 -11.76
C ARG A 11 -3.15 -9.04 -12.90
N LEU A 12 -3.38 -7.77 -12.56
CA LEU A 12 -3.49 -6.69 -13.54
C LEU A 12 -2.22 -6.58 -14.39
N HIS A 13 -1.04 -6.69 -13.81
CA HIS A 13 0.25 -6.66 -14.52
C HIS A 13 0.33 -7.73 -15.62
N LYS A 14 -0.16 -8.94 -15.37
CA LYS A 14 0.00 -10.10 -16.29
C LYS A 14 -1.05 -10.18 -17.40
N ASP A 15 -2.16 -9.45 -17.28
CA ASP A 15 -3.28 -9.57 -18.22
C ASP A 15 -3.00 -8.89 -19.57
N PRO A 16 -2.87 -9.59 -20.71
CA PRO A 16 -2.52 -8.93 -21.98
C PRO A 16 -3.61 -7.98 -22.52
N HIS A 17 -4.84 -8.00 -21.98
CA HIS A 17 -5.95 -7.17 -22.46
C HIS A 17 -6.04 -5.81 -21.75
N ILE A 18 -5.46 -5.67 -20.55
CA ILE A 18 -5.44 -4.40 -19.81
C ILE A 18 -4.26 -3.55 -20.28
N ARG A 19 -4.52 -2.30 -20.69
CA ARG A 19 -3.50 -1.36 -21.19
C ARG A 19 -3.20 -0.19 -20.25
N ALA A 20 -4.11 0.12 -19.34
CA ALA A 20 -3.95 1.16 -18.33
C ALA A 20 -4.85 0.81 -17.13
N ILE A 21 -4.54 1.36 -15.96
CA ILE A 21 -5.25 1.12 -14.69
C ILE A 21 -5.65 2.48 -14.12
N ILE A 22 -6.92 2.62 -13.74
CA ILE A 22 -7.40 3.79 -12.99
C ILE A 22 -7.60 3.37 -11.53
N LEU A 23 -6.94 4.08 -10.62
CA LEU A 23 -7.05 3.89 -9.18
C LEU A 23 -7.84 5.04 -8.57
N SER A 24 -9.03 4.74 -8.02
CA SER A 24 -9.89 5.72 -7.36
C SER A 24 -10.36 5.21 -6.00
N GLY A 25 -10.66 6.13 -5.09
CA GLY A 25 -11.28 5.82 -3.80
C GLY A 25 -12.80 5.89 -3.87
N ASN A 26 -13.49 5.07 -3.08
CA ASN A 26 -14.95 5.13 -2.97
C ASN A 26 -15.39 5.95 -1.74
N GLY A 27 -16.51 6.66 -1.84
CA GLY A 27 -17.10 7.42 -0.72
C GLY A 27 -16.71 8.90 -0.70
N LYS A 28 -16.65 9.50 0.50
CA LYS A 28 -16.49 10.96 0.68
C LYS A 28 -15.07 11.48 0.44
N MET A 29 -14.07 10.60 0.43
CA MET A 29 -12.67 10.94 0.23
C MET A 29 -11.90 9.78 -0.38
N PHE A 30 -10.72 10.05 -0.91
CA PHE A 30 -9.87 9.05 -1.53
C PHE A 30 -9.34 8.02 -0.51
N SER A 31 -8.65 8.47 0.55
CA SER A 31 -8.11 7.59 1.59
C SER A 31 -7.82 8.33 2.89
N GLY A 32 -8.26 7.75 4.01
CA GLY A 32 -7.92 8.19 5.38
C GLY A 32 -6.53 7.78 5.84
N GLY A 33 -5.80 7.00 5.04
CA GLY A 33 -4.50 6.46 5.40
C GLY A 33 -4.60 5.10 6.08
N ILE A 34 -3.62 4.82 6.95
CA ILE A 34 -3.54 3.55 7.67
C ILE A 34 -4.66 3.45 8.71
N ASP A 35 -5.23 2.25 8.86
CA ASP A 35 -6.11 1.97 9.99
C ASP A 35 -5.28 1.96 11.28
N LEU A 36 -5.62 2.85 12.22
CA LEU A 36 -4.87 3.03 13.45
C LEU A 36 -5.01 1.86 14.42
N PHE A 37 -6.14 1.13 14.40
CA PHE A 37 -6.34 -0.05 15.25
C PHE A 37 -5.48 -1.21 14.75
N ASP A 38 -5.47 -1.47 13.44
CA ASP A 38 -4.60 -2.48 12.85
C ASP A 38 -3.12 -2.15 13.09
N PHE A 39 -2.74 -0.88 12.91
CA PHE A 39 -1.36 -0.44 13.18
C PHE A 39 -0.97 -0.62 14.65
N GLN A 40 -1.87 -0.32 15.59
CA GLN A 40 -1.63 -0.52 17.02
C GLN A 40 -1.44 -2.01 17.34
N ASN A 41 -2.24 -2.90 16.77
CA ASN A 41 -2.11 -4.34 16.96
C ASN A 41 -0.77 -4.87 16.44
N VAL A 42 -0.32 -4.38 15.28
CA VAL A 42 1.00 -4.69 14.74
C VAL A 42 2.11 -4.16 15.67
N ALA A 43 2.00 -2.93 16.14
CA ALA A 43 2.99 -2.31 17.02
C ALA A 43 3.15 -3.07 18.35
N THR A 44 2.06 -3.57 18.94
CA THR A 44 2.09 -4.35 20.19
C THR A 44 2.65 -5.77 19.99
N SER A 45 2.62 -6.31 18.77
CA SER A 45 3.21 -7.62 18.45
C SER A 45 4.75 -7.66 18.59
N TYR A 46 5.40 -6.49 18.63
CA TYR A 46 6.84 -6.34 18.77
C TYR A 46 7.36 -6.42 20.21
N ASN A 47 6.59 -7.01 21.13
CA ASN A 47 6.87 -7.02 22.56
C ASN A 47 8.04 -7.96 22.95
N THR A 48 9.28 -7.49 22.77
CA THR A 48 10.50 -8.12 23.28
C THR A 48 11.42 -7.05 23.86
N GLU A 49 12.11 -7.37 24.95
CA GLU A 49 13.10 -6.48 25.57
C GLU A 49 14.38 -6.34 24.72
N ASP A 50 14.64 -7.31 23.83
CA ASP A 50 15.79 -7.27 22.93
C ASP A 50 15.53 -6.32 21.75
N ILE A 51 16.19 -5.16 21.78
CA ILE A 51 16.09 -4.11 20.77
C ILE A 51 16.46 -4.61 19.38
N ALA A 52 17.46 -5.48 19.24
CA ALA A 52 17.91 -5.98 17.94
C ALA A 52 16.87 -6.92 17.33
N ARG A 53 16.32 -7.85 18.12
CA ARG A 53 15.23 -8.74 17.67
C ARG A 53 13.96 -7.96 17.34
N ARG A 54 13.65 -6.93 18.13
CA ARG A 54 12.54 -6.01 17.84
C ARG A 54 12.71 -5.29 16.50
N ALA A 55 13.91 -4.76 16.25
CA ALA A 55 14.22 -4.06 15.00
C ALA A 55 14.10 -4.96 13.76
N LEU A 56 14.50 -6.23 13.86
CA LEU A 56 14.33 -7.19 12.76
C LEU A 56 12.85 -7.42 12.42
N LYS A 57 11.98 -7.60 13.43
CA LYS A 57 10.53 -7.74 13.21
C LYS A 57 9.90 -6.49 12.60
N ILE A 58 10.27 -5.30 13.10
CA ILE A 58 9.80 -4.03 12.54
C ILE A 58 10.22 -3.91 11.07
N ARG A 59 11.48 -4.25 10.75
CA ARG A 59 11.99 -4.23 9.38
C ARG A 59 11.19 -5.15 8.47
N GLU A 60 10.86 -6.36 8.91
CA GLU A 60 10.02 -7.30 8.13
C GLU A 60 8.65 -6.70 7.81
N THR A 61 7.97 -6.13 8.80
CA THR A 61 6.67 -5.49 8.59
C THR A 61 6.75 -4.27 7.68
N VAL A 62 7.73 -3.38 7.88
CA VAL A 62 7.91 -2.19 7.03
C VAL A 62 8.21 -2.61 5.59
N THR A 63 9.07 -3.62 5.39
CA THR A 63 9.39 -4.14 4.05
C THR A 63 8.14 -4.69 3.38
N PHE A 64 7.30 -5.42 4.11
CA PHE A 64 6.03 -5.93 3.60
C PHE A 64 5.08 -4.80 3.21
N MET A 65 4.93 -3.77 4.05
CA MET A 65 4.09 -2.61 3.74
C MET A 65 4.59 -1.88 2.47
N GLN A 66 5.89 -1.66 2.35
CA GLN A 66 6.52 -1.04 1.18
C GLN A 66 6.32 -1.87 -0.09
N GLN A 67 6.38 -3.21 0.01
CA GLN A 67 6.20 -4.11 -1.13
C GLN A 67 4.83 -3.94 -1.78
N SER A 68 3.80 -3.57 -1.01
CA SER A 68 2.46 -3.33 -1.54
C SER A 68 2.43 -2.18 -2.55
N PHE A 69 3.02 -1.04 -2.21
CA PHE A 69 3.11 0.12 -3.09
C PHE A 69 4.15 -0.07 -4.21
N LEU A 70 5.25 -0.77 -3.94
CA LEU A 70 6.21 -1.13 -4.98
C LEU A 70 5.61 -2.03 -6.06
N THR A 71 4.59 -2.84 -5.73
CA THR A 71 3.89 -3.65 -6.74
C THR A 71 3.09 -2.76 -7.71
N VAL A 72 2.59 -1.62 -7.25
CA VAL A 72 1.97 -0.59 -8.09
C VAL A 72 3.01 0.09 -8.97
N ALA A 73 4.10 0.59 -8.37
CA ALA A 73 5.17 1.28 -9.08
C ALA A 73 5.88 0.42 -10.14
N ASN A 74 6.00 -0.89 -9.90
CA ASN A 74 6.62 -1.83 -10.84
C ASN A 74 5.63 -2.41 -11.86
N CYS A 75 4.38 -1.97 -11.86
CA CYS A 75 3.41 -2.39 -12.87
C CYS A 75 3.83 -1.87 -14.24
N GLN A 76 3.86 -2.72 -15.27
CA GLN A 76 4.26 -2.32 -16.63
C GLN A 76 3.17 -1.53 -17.37
N LYS A 77 2.05 -1.24 -16.70
CA LYS A 77 0.88 -0.60 -17.28
C LYS A 77 0.71 0.74 -16.62
N PRO A 78 0.48 1.83 -17.39
CA PRO A 78 0.21 3.14 -16.82
C PRO A 78 -0.88 3.08 -15.75
N VAL A 79 -0.56 3.55 -14.55
CA VAL A 79 -1.46 3.65 -13.40
C VAL A 79 -1.78 5.12 -13.17
N ILE A 80 -3.05 5.48 -13.25
CA ILE A 80 -3.54 6.85 -13.10
C ILE A 80 -4.33 6.92 -11.79
N SER A 81 -3.88 7.76 -10.87
CA SER A 81 -4.60 8.04 -9.63
C SER A 81 -5.67 9.11 -9.86
N VAL A 82 -6.91 8.82 -9.43
CA VAL A 82 -8.03 9.77 -9.50
C VAL A 82 -8.48 10.04 -8.08
N MET A 83 -7.97 11.13 -7.53
CA MET A 83 -8.23 11.55 -6.16
C MET A 83 -9.40 12.54 -6.08
N HIS A 84 -10.17 12.43 -5.01
CA HIS A 84 -11.17 13.41 -4.61
C HIS A 84 -11.09 13.65 -3.10
N SER A 85 -11.34 14.89 -2.69
CA SER A 85 -11.27 15.30 -1.28
C SER A 85 -9.92 14.91 -0.67
N ALA A 86 -9.89 14.32 0.53
CA ALA A 86 -8.67 14.06 1.26
C ALA A 86 -7.96 12.74 0.85
N CYS A 87 -6.63 12.82 0.81
CA CYS A 87 -5.70 11.70 0.67
C CYS A 87 -4.62 11.87 1.74
N ILE A 88 -4.59 10.99 2.74
CA ILE A 88 -3.83 11.19 3.99
C ILE A 88 -2.86 10.04 4.24
N GLY A 89 -1.65 10.35 4.72
CA GLY A 89 -0.67 9.36 5.16
C GLY A 89 -0.36 8.33 4.08
N ALA A 90 -0.59 7.04 4.37
CA ALA A 90 -0.38 5.93 3.43
C ALA A 90 -1.12 6.08 2.08
N GLY A 91 -2.17 6.92 2.00
CA GLY A 91 -2.77 7.29 0.72
C GLY A 91 -1.81 8.06 -0.18
N VAL A 92 -0.97 8.93 0.39
CA VAL A 92 0.07 9.69 -0.31
C VAL A 92 1.17 8.75 -0.82
N ASP A 93 1.61 7.79 0.00
CA ASP A 93 2.55 6.74 -0.43
C ASP A 93 2.00 5.97 -1.64
N LEU A 94 0.71 5.61 -1.61
CA LEU A 94 0.05 4.89 -2.71
C LEU A 94 0.01 5.71 -4.01
N ILE A 95 -0.44 6.97 -3.98
CA ILE A 95 -0.50 7.80 -5.20
C ILE A 95 0.89 8.21 -5.69
N SER A 96 1.89 8.29 -4.81
CA SER A 96 3.27 8.58 -5.23
C SER A 96 3.91 7.42 -6.01
N ALA A 97 3.32 6.23 -5.89
CA ALA A 97 3.70 5.04 -6.65
C ALA A 97 2.95 4.91 -7.99
N THR A 98 2.06 5.85 -8.34
CA THR A 98 1.38 5.88 -9.65
C THR A 98 2.07 6.84 -10.61
N ASP A 99 1.77 6.72 -11.90
CA ASP A 99 2.43 7.51 -12.96
C ASP A 99 1.83 8.91 -13.11
N MET A 100 0.52 9.06 -12.83
CA MET A 100 -0.27 10.28 -13.04
C MET A 100 -1.22 10.55 -11.89
#